data_AF-A0A2H0QGS9-F1
#
_entry.id   AF-A0A2H0QGS9-F1
#
_cell.length_a   1.000
_cell.length_b   1.000
_cell.length_c   1.000
_cell.angle_alpha   90.00
_cell.angle_beta   90.00
_cell.angle_gamma   90.00
#
_symmetry.space_group_name_H-M   'P 1'
#
loop_
_entity.id
_entity.type
_entity.pdbx_description
1 polymer ?
#
loop_
_entity_poly.entity_id
_entity_poly.type
_entity_poly.pdbx_seq_one_letter_code
_entity_poly.pdbx_strand_id
1 'polypeptide(L)'
;MEFYHRTDRSIHHLVELGTFGHFPLFDMDWIKEVGPQRKKLTGNEKVKAKKLLERLCVHRSIERKKVVLTGMDPIDRQLVVRAFLKLVEGKILDRRPEIQ
;
A
#
# COMPACT_ATOMS: atom_id res chain seq x y z
N MET A 1 -1.62 -25.31 0.19
CA MET A 1 -1.79 -24.36 -0.94
C MET A 1 -0.85 -23.20 -0.68
N GLU A 2 0.43 -23.38 -1.01
CA GLU A 2 1.51 -22.43 -0.65
C GLU A 2 1.88 -21.61 -1.88
N PHE A 3 1.33 -20.40 -1.97
CA PHE A 3 1.82 -19.36 -2.86
C PHE A 3 2.34 -18.19 -2.01
N TYR A 4 3.47 -18.41 -1.33
CA TYR A 4 4.24 -17.36 -0.67
C TYR A 4 5.65 -17.42 -1.22
N HIS A 5 6.03 -16.69 -2.26
CA HIS A 5 7.45 -16.50 -2.55
C HIS A 5 7.74 -15.18 -3.27
N ARG A 6 8.63 -14.38 -2.65
CA ARG A 6 9.26 -13.11 -3.09
C ARG A 6 8.45 -11.81 -3.06
N THR A 7 7.20 -11.79 -3.52
CA THR A 7 6.38 -10.56 -3.57
C THR A 7 6.23 -9.92 -2.18
N ASP A 8 6.12 -10.79 -1.18
CA ASP A 8 6.00 -10.46 0.24
C ASP A 8 7.19 -9.60 0.72
N ARG A 9 8.44 -10.00 0.48
CA ARG A 9 9.63 -9.24 0.96
C ARG A 9 9.68 -7.79 0.46
N SER A 10 9.30 -7.56 -0.80
CA SER A 10 9.32 -6.22 -1.38
C SER A 10 8.23 -5.33 -0.77
N ILE A 11 7.04 -5.89 -0.53
CA ILE A 11 5.97 -5.18 0.17
C ILE A 11 6.38 -4.93 1.62
N HIS A 12 6.92 -5.92 2.32
CA HIS A 12 7.35 -5.78 3.71
C HIS A 12 8.39 -4.69 3.90
N HIS A 13 9.36 -4.58 3.00
CA HIS A 13 10.35 -3.52 3.03
C HIS A 13 9.73 -2.15 2.74
N LEU A 14 8.81 -2.05 1.77
CA LEU A 14 8.06 -0.81 1.51
C LEU A 14 7.20 -0.40 2.71
N VAL A 15 6.51 -1.35 3.35
CA VAL A 15 5.70 -1.10 4.54
C VAL A 15 6.58 -0.68 5.71
N GLU A 16 7.75 -1.32 5.87
CA GLU A 16 8.75 -0.92 6.87
C GLU A 16 9.25 0.51 6.65
N LEU A 17 9.63 0.87 5.42
CA LEU A 17 9.95 2.26 5.07
C LEU A 17 8.78 3.22 5.35
N GLY A 18 7.55 2.78 5.07
CA GLY A 18 6.33 3.51 5.39
C GLY A 18 6.16 3.74 6.89
N THR A 19 6.60 2.82 7.76
CA THR A 19 6.59 3.02 9.23
C THR A 19 7.52 4.15 9.68
N PHE A 20 8.54 4.47 8.88
CA PHE A 20 9.44 5.60 9.09
C PHE A 20 8.99 6.87 8.34
N GLY A 21 7.83 6.84 7.68
CA GLY A 21 7.31 7.96 6.89
C GLY A 21 7.88 8.07 5.48
N HIS A 22 8.64 7.08 5.01
CA HIS A 22 9.19 7.05 3.66
C HIS A 22 8.27 6.30 2.69
N PHE A 23 7.70 7.01 1.72
CA PHE A 23 6.78 6.46 0.72
C PHE A 23 7.33 6.59 -0.72
N PRO A 24 8.44 5.91 -1.07
CA PRO A 24 9.10 6.08 -2.38
C PRO A 24 8.22 5.67 -3.57
N LEU A 25 7.15 4.91 -3.32
CA LEU A 25 6.24 4.41 -4.34
C LEU A 25 5.12 5.39 -4.70
N PHE A 26 4.75 6.27 -3.78
CA PHE A 26 3.59 7.14 -3.90
C PHE A 26 4.03 8.57 -4.02
N ASP A 27 3.39 9.30 -4.93
CA ASP A 27 3.62 10.74 -5.01
C ASP A 27 2.96 11.45 -3.81
N MET A 28 3.58 12.54 -3.37
CA MET A 28 3.08 13.30 -2.22
C MET A 28 1.67 13.83 -2.48
N ASP A 29 1.37 14.15 -3.74
CA ASP A 29 0.04 14.59 -4.17
C ASP A 29 -1.00 13.49 -3.94
N TRP A 30 -0.70 12.24 -4.31
CA TRP A 30 -1.62 11.11 -4.12
C TRP A 30 -1.86 10.79 -2.65
N ILE A 31 -0.85 10.98 -1.80
CA ILE A 31 -1.01 10.81 -0.35
C ILE A 31 -1.91 11.92 0.22
N LYS A 32 -1.73 13.17 -0.24
CA LYS A 32 -2.56 14.32 0.15
C LYS A 32 -4.00 14.15 -0.30
N GLU A 33 -4.24 13.64 -1.51
CA GLU A 33 -5.58 13.39 -2.06
C GLU A 33 -6.38 12.38 -1.22
N VAL A 34 -5.72 11.34 -0.69
CA VAL A 34 -6.39 10.37 0.19
C VAL A 34 -6.76 11.00 1.53
N GLY A 35 -5.97 11.95 2.03
CA GLY A 35 -6.22 12.69 3.26
C GLY A 35 -6.49 11.80 4.50
N PRO A 36 -6.86 12.39 5.65
CA PRO A 36 -7.33 11.65 6.82
C PRO A 36 -8.77 11.13 6.59
N GLN A 37 -9.03 10.46 5.47
CA GLN A 37 -10.35 9.88 5.18
C GLN A 37 -10.62 8.69 6.12
N ARG A 38 -11.43 8.94 7.16
CA ARG A 38 -11.90 7.95 8.17
C ARG A 38 -12.78 6.81 7.62
N LYS A 39 -13.17 6.84 6.34
CA LYS A 39 -14.19 5.95 5.75
C LYS A 39 -13.72 4.50 5.57
N LYS A 40 -13.81 3.62 6.56
CA LYS A 40 -13.32 2.22 6.48
C LYS A 40 -13.55 1.57 5.08
N LEU A 41 -12.47 1.11 4.43
CA LEU A 41 -12.53 0.32 3.19
C LEU A 41 -13.54 -0.82 3.34
N THR A 42 -14.49 -0.90 2.42
CA THR A 42 -15.49 -1.97 2.33
C THR A 42 -14.80 -3.30 1.99
N GLY A 43 -15.42 -4.45 2.32
CA GLY A 43 -14.84 -5.77 2.03
C GLY A 43 -14.40 -5.94 0.57
N ASN A 44 -15.24 -5.52 -0.38
CA ASN A 44 -14.90 -5.54 -1.82
C ASN A 44 -13.70 -4.65 -2.18
N GLU A 45 -13.61 -3.46 -1.58
CA GLU A 45 -12.50 -2.55 -1.81
C GLU A 45 -11.18 -3.13 -1.28
N LYS A 46 -11.20 -3.83 -0.14
CA LYS A 46 -10.00 -4.53 0.37
C LYS A 46 -9.54 -5.62 -0.59
N VAL A 47 -10.46 -6.41 -1.12
CA VAL A 47 -10.12 -7.48 -2.09
C VAL A 47 -9.57 -6.88 -3.39
N LYS A 48 -10.16 -5.79 -3.88
CA LYS A 48 -9.67 -5.07 -5.06
C LYS A 48 -8.27 -4.49 -4.81
N ALA A 49 -8.07 -3.84 -3.67
CA ALA A 49 -6.79 -3.27 -3.28
C ALA A 49 -5.68 -4.33 -3.20
N LYS A 50 -6.00 -5.49 -2.61
CA LYS A 50 -5.07 -6.61 -2.52
C LYS A 50 -4.62 -7.06 -3.92
N LYS A 51 -5.56 -7.28 -4.84
CA LYS A 51 -5.24 -7.66 -6.24
C LYS A 51 -4.38 -6.60 -6.94
N LEU A 52 -4.67 -5.32 -6.73
CA LEU A 52 -3.89 -4.21 -7.31
C LEU A 52 -2.47 -4.15 -6.72
N LEU A 53 -2.33 -4.33 -5.40
CA LEU A 53 -1.04 -4.42 -4.72
C LEU A 53 -0.21 -5.62 -5.20
N GLU A 54 -0.84 -6.78 -5.38
CA GLU A 54 -0.21 -7.96 -5.95
C GLU A 54 0.31 -7.68 -7.36
N ARG A 55 -0.51 -7.03 -8.21
CA ARG A 55 -0.12 -6.63 -9.57
C ARG A 55 1.07 -5.67 -9.58
N LEU A 56 1.10 -4.70 -8.67
CA LEU A 56 2.24 -3.79 -8.53
C LEU A 56 3.52 -4.54 -8.11
N CYS A 57 3.38 -5.56 -7.28
CA CYS A 57 4.54 -6.26 -6.74
C CYS A 57 5.09 -7.36 -7.65
N VAL A 58 4.44 -7.65 -8.77
CA VAL A 58 5.03 -8.38 -9.91
C VAL A 58 6.24 -7.62 -10.47
N HIS A 59 6.22 -6.29 -10.43
CA HIS A 59 7.31 -5.47 -10.94
C HIS A 59 8.43 -5.32 -9.90
N ARG A 60 9.69 -5.58 -10.29
CA ARG A 60 10.85 -5.45 -9.40
C ARG A 60 11.27 -3.99 -9.16
N SER A 61 11.21 -3.17 -10.20
CA SER A 61 11.67 -1.78 -10.15
C SER A 61 10.60 -0.85 -9.60
N ILE A 62 10.98 0.03 -8.68
CA ILE A 62 10.10 1.08 -8.13
C ILE A 62 9.57 1.97 -9.26
N GLU A 63 10.40 2.29 -10.24
CA GLU A 63 10.01 3.09 -11.42
C GLU A 63 8.88 2.43 -12.21
N ARG A 64 8.95 1.11 -12.45
CA ARG A 64 7.88 0.38 -13.14
C ARG A 64 6.59 0.37 -12.33
N LYS A 65 6.70 0.22 -11.00
CA LYS A 65 5.53 0.33 -10.11
C LYS A 65 4.89 1.71 -10.17
N LYS A 66 5.71 2.78 -10.18
CA LYS A 66 5.23 4.16 -10.36
C LYS A 66 4.51 4.34 -11.68
N VAL A 67 5.10 3.87 -12.79
CA VAL A 67 4.46 3.94 -14.12
C VAL A 67 3.09 3.24 -14.11
N VAL A 68 2.98 2.06 -13.50
CA VAL A 68 1.70 1.37 -13.36
C VAL A 68 0.70 2.17 -12.52
N LEU A 69 1.14 2.76 -11.40
CA LEU A 69 0.28 3.62 -10.57
C LEU A 69 -0.20 4.87 -11.34
N THR A 70 0.68 5.50 -12.12
CA THR A 70 0.35 6.66 -12.95
C THR A 70 -0.66 6.30 -14.04
N GLY A 71 -0.56 5.10 -14.61
CA GLY A 71 -1.49 4.59 -15.62
C GLY A 71 -2.78 3.99 -15.07
N MET A 72 -2.93 3.85 -13.75
CA MET A 72 -4.16 3.38 -13.12
C MET A 72 -5.19 4.50 -12.97
N ASP A 73 -6.47 4.11 -13.00
CA ASP A 73 -7.60 4.96 -12.64
C ASP A 73 -7.35 5.64 -11.28
N PRO A 74 -7.72 6.92 -11.14
CA PRO A 74 -7.50 7.67 -9.90
C PRO A 74 -8.20 7.01 -8.71
N ILE A 75 -9.38 6.42 -8.92
CA ILE A 75 -10.14 5.69 -7.88
C ILE A 75 -9.36 4.47 -7.40
N ASP A 76 -8.81 3.68 -8.32
CA ASP A 76 -8.03 2.48 -8.00
C ASP A 76 -6.68 2.83 -7.37
N ARG A 77 -6.06 3.92 -7.82
CA ARG A 77 -4.83 4.45 -7.23
C ARG A 77 -5.04 4.87 -5.78
N GLN A 78 -6.08 5.65 -5.50
CA GLN A 78 -6.42 6.05 -4.12
C GLN A 78 -6.70 4.85 -3.22
N LEU A 79 -7.36 3.83 -3.77
CA LEU A 79 -7.68 2.60 -3.04
C LEU A 79 -6.43 1.77 -2.71
N VAL A 80 -5.42 1.74 -3.60
CA VAL A 80 -4.10 1.16 -3.34
C VAL A 80 -3.35 1.94 -2.26
N VAL A 81 -3.23 3.27 -2.41
CA VAL A 81 -2.55 4.15 -1.44
C VAL A 81 -3.15 3.94 -0.06
N ARG A 82 -4.48 3.92 0.03
CA ARG A 82 -5.21 3.77 1.29
C ARG A 82 -5.03 2.39 1.93
N ALA A 83 -5.07 1.32 1.13
CA ALA A 83 -4.81 -0.01 1.63
C ALA A 83 -3.36 -0.16 2.12
N PHE A 84 -2.41 0.44 1.41
CA PHE A 84 -1.01 0.46 1.81
C PHE A 84 -0.81 1.21 3.14
N LEU A 85 -1.39 2.41 3.28
CA LEU A 85 -1.33 3.18 4.53
C LEU A 85 -1.92 2.40 5.70
N LYS A 86 -3.02 1.65 5.50
CA LYS A 86 -3.56 0.76 6.55
C LYS A 86 -2.63 -0.39 6.92
N LEU A 87 -1.90 -0.96 5.96
CA LEU A 87 -0.90 -1.99 6.26
C LEU A 87 0.26 -1.41 7.09
N VAL A 88 0.68 -0.19 6.76
CA VAL A 88 1.68 0.56 7.52
C VAL A 88 1.18 0.87 8.93
N GLU A 89 -0.03 1.41 9.06
CA GLU A 89 -0.67 1.71 10.34
C GLU A 89 -0.80 0.45 11.22
N GLY A 90 -1.26 -0.66 10.65
CA GLY A 90 -1.32 -1.94 11.34
C GLY A 90 0.05 -2.43 11.82
N LYS A 91 1.10 -2.24 11.02
CA LYS A 91 2.48 -2.60 11.40
C LYS A 91 3.06 -1.67 12.46
N ILE A 92 2.68 -0.40 12.49
CA ILE A 92 3.06 0.55 13.54
C ILE A 92 2.41 0.16 14.87
N LEU A 93 1.10 -0.15 14.85
CA LEU A 93 0.36 -0.63 16.02
C LEU A 93 0.94 -1.95 16.56
N ASP A 94 1.27 -2.89 15.68
CA ASP A 94 1.92 -4.16 16.05
C ASP A 94 3.30 -3.94 16.70
N ARG A 95 4.10 -2.99 16.20
CA ARG A 95 5.42 -2.65 16.77
C ARG A 95 5.36 -1.89 18.10
N ARG A 96 4.23 -1.28 18.43
CA ARG A 96 4.04 -0.49 19.67
C ARG A 96 2.70 -0.87 20.32
N PRO A 97 2.63 -2.03 21.00
CA PRO A 97 1.43 -2.49 21.70
C PRO A 97 1.05 -1.61 22.91
N GLU A 98 1.93 -0.67 23.28
CA GLU A 98 1.76 0.31 24.37
C GLU A 98 0.81 1.48 24.03
N ILE A 99 0.30 1.56 22.80
CA ILE A 99 -0.65 2.60 22.34
C ILE A 99 -2.08 2.05 22.17
N GLN A 100 -2.38 0.88 22.74
CA GLN A 100 -3.70 0.23 22.67
C GLN A 100 -4.70 0.79 23.69
#